data_AF-A0A8H6K8A6-F1
#
_entry.id   AF-A0A8H6K8A6-F1
#
_cell.length_a   1.000
_cell.length_b   1.000
_cell.length_c   1.000
_cell.angle_alpha   90.00
_cell.angle_beta   90.00
_cell.angle_gamma   90.00
#
_symmetry.space_group_name_H-M   'P 1'
#
loop_
_entity.id
_entity.type
_entity.pdbx_description
1 polymer ?
#
loop_
_entity_poly.entity_id
_entity_poly.type
_entity_poly.pdbx_seq_one_letter_code
_entity_poly.pdbx_strand_id
1 'polypeptide(L)'
;MNNLELLIIETSYANHLFVIPFRKHLRHKRITLPSVNALTYHTSTTVDFLPDVFANLQVLCLTVGKSLKKTRVDGGLRSTRASSLIPAFQKFPNLVDLTLAANQAGYDRGSYSQNREAHLLSQNSEVNAVALFQSCQHLKKLLLDNGFRRETFCPRRQGDEVTDLAVETENYRGIW
;
A
#
# COMPACT_ATOMS: atom_id res chain seq x y z
N MET A 1 -22.72 -6.40 20.05
CA MET A 1 -22.11 -6.94 18.81
C MET A 1 -20.82 -6.19 18.61
N ASN A 2 -19.68 -6.88 18.60
CA ASN A 2 -18.37 -6.24 18.47
C ASN A 2 -18.16 -5.89 16.99
N ASN A 3 -18.23 -4.61 16.66
CA ASN A 3 -17.88 -4.13 15.32
C ASN A 3 -16.35 -4.20 15.18
N LEU A 4 -15.87 -5.12 14.35
CA LEU A 4 -14.46 -5.21 13.99
C LEU A 4 -14.15 -4.07 13.02
N GLU A 5 -13.63 -2.96 13.54
CA GLU A 5 -13.24 -1.78 12.77
C GLU A 5 -11.84 -1.92 12.17
N LEU A 6 -10.91 -2.49 12.94
CA LEU A 6 -9.54 -2.74 12.54
C LEU A 6 -9.26 -4.23 12.36
N LEU A 7 -8.67 -4.60 11.23
CA LEU A 7 -8.16 -5.95 10.98
C LEU A 7 -6.66 -5.89 10.68
N ILE A 8 -5.84 -6.44 11.57
CA ILE A 8 -4.40 -6.60 11.35
C ILE A 8 -4.14 -8.03 10.88
N ILE A 9 -3.50 -8.18 9.71
CA ILE A 9 -3.10 -9.48 9.19
C ILE A 9 -1.59 -9.60 9.30
N GLU A 10 -1.14 -10.19 10.42
CA GLU A 10 0.25 -10.53 10.64
C GLU A 10 0.54 -11.93 10.12
N THR A 11 1.57 -12.05 9.28
CA THR A 11 1.94 -13.33 8.69
C THR A 11 3.41 -13.57 9.00
N SER A 12 3.73 -14.41 9.98
CA SER A 12 5.10 -14.89 10.13
C SER A 12 5.55 -15.65 8.87
N TYR A 13 6.85 -15.87 8.70
CA TYR A 13 7.41 -16.56 7.52
C TYR A 13 6.80 -17.97 7.32
N ALA A 14 6.27 -18.62 8.36
CA ALA A 14 5.55 -19.89 8.26
C ALA A 14 4.05 -19.73 7.88
N ASN A 15 3.46 -18.55 8.11
CA ASN A 15 2.02 -18.29 7.96
C ASN A 15 1.58 -17.74 6.60
N HIS A 16 2.52 -17.42 5.69
CA HIS A 16 2.17 -17.03 4.32
C HIS A 16 1.32 -18.08 3.59
N LEU A 17 1.44 -19.35 4.01
CA LEU A 17 0.65 -20.48 3.51
C LEU A 17 -0.83 -20.42 3.94
N PHE A 18 -1.19 -19.71 5.01
CA PHE A 18 -2.58 -19.59 5.48
C PHE A 18 -3.32 -18.40 4.90
N VAL A 19 -2.59 -17.36 4.47
CA VAL A 19 -3.18 -16.14 3.89
C VAL A 19 -3.94 -16.44 2.61
N ILE A 20 -3.34 -17.21 1.71
CA ILE A 20 -3.94 -17.54 0.41
C ILE A 20 -5.22 -18.40 0.61
N PRO A 21 -5.20 -19.48 1.41
CA PRO A 21 -6.42 -20.24 1.75
C PRO A 21 -7.47 -19.39 2.45
N PHE A 22 -7.09 -18.55 3.41
CA PHE A 22 -8.03 -17.68 4.13
C PHE A 22 -8.74 -16.72 3.17
N ARG A 23 -7.99 -16.03 2.31
CA ARG A 23 -8.54 -15.15 1.27
C ARG A 23 -9.43 -15.90 0.28
N LYS A 24 -8.98 -17.07 -0.19
CA LYS A 24 -9.78 -17.95 -1.07
C LYS A 24 -11.06 -18.37 -0.37
N HIS A 25 -11.01 -18.64 0.94
CA HIS A 25 -12.16 -18.99 1.74
C HIS A 25 -13.15 -17.83 1.85
N LEU A 26 -12.68 -16.61 2.18
CA LEU A 26 -13.53 -15.42 2.23
C LEU A 26 -14.25 -15.19 0.88
N ARG A 27 -13.51 -15.25 -0.23
CA ARG A 27 -14.08 -15.07 -1.57
C ARG A 27 -15.03 -16.19 -1.95
N HIS A 28 -14.66 -17.45 -1.71
CA HIS A 28 -15.47 -18.61 -2.05
C HIS A 28 -16.76 -18.67 -1.23
N LYS A 29 -16.71 -18.30 0.05
CA LYS A 29 -17.86 -18.22 0.95
C LYS A 29 -18.63 -16.90 0.83
N ARG A 30 -18.20 -15.98 -0.04
CA ARG A 30 -18.79 -14.63 -0.20
C ARG A 30 -18.91 -13.89 1.13
N ILE A 31 -17.93 -14.08 2.01
CA ILE A 31 -17.89 -13.40 3.31
C ILE A 31 -17.51 -11.95 3.04
N THR A 32 -18.37 -11.04 3.46
CA THR A 32 -18.09 -9.61 3.50
C THR A 32 -17.79 -9.21 4.94
N LEU A 33 -16.86 -8.27 5.09
CA LEU A 33 -16.45 -7.70 6.37
C LEU A 33 -16.65 -6.17 6.31
N PRO A 34 -17.90 -5.70 6.19
CA PRO A 34 -18.21 -4.29 5.98
C PRO A 34 -17.89 -3.39 7.18
N SER A 35 -17.70 -3.97 8.37
CA SER A 35 -17.28 -3.21 9.55
C SER A 35 -15.80 -2.83 9.49
N VAL A 36 -14.98 -3.57 8.72
CA VAL A 36 -13.54 -3.35 8.64
C VAL A 36 -13.28 -2.11 7.79
N ASN A 37 -12.77 -1.07 8.44
CA ASN A 37 -12.41 0.20 7.83
C ASN A 37 -10.89 0.38 7.70
N ALA A 38 -10.09 -0.44 8.40
CA ALA A 38 -8.64 -0.39 8.37
C ALA A 38 -8.02 -1.77 8.21
N LEU A 39 -7.05 -1.88 7.30
CA LEU A 39 -6.36 -3.12 6.96
C LEU A 39 -4.85 -2.90 6.86
N THR A 40 -4.10 -3.70 7.61
CA THR A 40 -2.63 -3.62 7.62
C THR A 40 -2.00 -4.97 7.27
N TYR A 41 -1.08 -4.95 6.31
CA TYR A 41 -0.25 -6.07 5.88
C TYR A 41 1.23 -5.78 6.17
N HIS A 42 1.75 -6.34 7.27
CA HIS A 42 3.11 -6.07 7.72
C HIS A 42 4.21 -6.83 6.95
N THR A 43 3.85 -7.74 6.05
CA THR A 43 4.81 -8.65 5.39
C THR A 43 4.81 -8.53 3.87
N SER A 44 5.96 -8.83 3.26
CA SER A 44 6.14 -8.84 1.81
C SER A 44 5.51 -10.07 1.13
N THR A 45 4.31 -10.44 1.54
CA THR A 45 3.53 -11.48 0.87
C THR A 45 2.78 -10.90 -0.33
N THR A 46 2.43 -11.74 -1.30
CA THR A 46 1.53 -11.37 -2.39
C THR A 46 0.25 -10.78 -1.81
N VAL A 47 -0.03 -9.50 -2.09
CA VAL A 47 -1.30 -8.86 -1.71
C VAL A 47 -2.29 -9.09 -2.84
N ASP A 48 -3.34 -9.87 -2.56
CA ASP A 48 -4.55 -9.91 -3.38
C ASP A 48 -5.51 -8.90 -2.76
N PHE A 49 -5.82 -7.85 -3.50
CA PHE A 49 -6.76 -6.83 -3.07
C PHE A 49 -8.17 -7.39 -3.17
N LEU A 50 -8.93 -7.36 -2.07
CA LEU A 50 -10.27 -7.90 -1.97
C LEU A 50 -11.28 -6.79 -1.65
N PRO A 51 -11.52 -5.84 -2.58
CA PRO A 51 -12.44 -4.73 -2.36
C PRO A 51 -13.86 -5.20 -1.99
N ASP A 52 -14.32 -6.30 -2.59
CA ASP A 52 -15.65 -6.88 -2.30
C ASP A 52 -15.77 -7.41 -0.86
N VAL A 53 -14.66 -7.82 -0.26
CA VAL A 53 -14.64 -8.30 1.14
C VAL A 53 -14.62 -7.10 2.10
N PHE A 54 -13.90 -6.03 1.73
CA PHE A 54 -13.69 -4.85 2.58
C PHE A 54 -14.30 -3.60 1.94
N ALA A 55 -15.61 -3.63 1.68
CA ALA A 55 -16.31 -2.59 0.91
C ALA A 55 -16.19 -1.17 1.52
N ASN A 56 -16.04 -1.06 2.84
CA ASN A 56 -15.93 0.20 3.58
C ASN A 56 -14.48 0.52 4.00
N LEU A 57 -13.49 -0.09 3.36
CA LEU A 57 -12.09 0.14 3.70
C LEU A 57 -11.70 1.58 3.44
N GLN A 58 -11.24 2.27 4.48
CA GLN A 58 -10.77 3.65 4.45
C GLN A 58 -9.26 3.77 4.61
N VAL A 59 -8.64 2.85 5.35
CA VAL A 59 -7.21 2.87 5.65
C VAL A 59 -6.56 1.58 5.17
N LEU A 60 -5.51 1.70 4.37
CA LEU A 60 -4.73 0.56 3.89
C LEU A 60 -3.24 0.78 4.12
N CYS A 61 -2.61 -0.14 4.84
CA CYS A 61 -1.17 -0.10 5.10
C CYS A 61 -0.49 -1.37 4.57
N LEU A 62 0.52 -1.19 3.70
CA LEU A 62 1.21 -2.27 3.01
C LEU A 62 2.72 -2.18 3.18
N THR A 63 3.34 -3.27 3.63
CA THR A 63 4.80 -3.44 3.53
C THR A 63 5.17 -4.11 2.19
N VAL A 64 5.86 -3.37 1.34
CA VAL A 64 6.32 -3.77 0.01
C VAL A 64 7.76 -4.25 0.06
N GLY A 65 8.03 -5.49 -0.40
CA GLY A 65 9.39 -6.04 -0.50
C GLY A 65 10.16 -5.60 -1.75
N LYS A 66 11.49 -5.82 -1.76
CA LYS A 66 12.46 -5.52 -2.86
C LYS A 66 12.07 -6.03 -4.26
N SER A 67 11.07 -6.89 -4.36
CA SER A 67 10.64 -7.53 -5.58
C SER A 67 9.11 -7.66 -5.56
N LEU A 68 8.40 -6.64 -6.05
CA LEU A 68 6.99 -6.74 -6.47
C LEU A 68 6.82 -7.66 -7.70
N LYS A 69 7.52 -8.80 -7.76
CA LYS A 69 7.32 -9.82 -8.79
C LYS A 69 5.99 -10.56 -8.61
N LYS A 70 5.25 -10.33 -7.52
CA LYS A 70 4.07 -11.11 -7.14
C LYS A 70 2.98 -10.32 -6.41
N THR A 71 2.74 -9.03 -6.67
CA THR A 71 1.40 -8.50 -6.36
C THR A 71 0.44 -9.14 -7.36
N ARG A 72 -0.72 -9.63 -6.94
CA ARG A 72 -1.72 -10.17 -7.86
C ARG A 72 -2.99 -9.36 -7.66
N VAL A 73 -3.12 -8.32 -8.49
CA VAL A 73 -4.43 -7.73 -8.76
C VAL A 73 -4.93 -8.49 -9.96
N ASP A 74 -5.95 -9.33 -9.79
CA ASP A 74 -6.59 -10.11 -10.85
C ASP A 74 -5.63 -10.84 -11.82
N GLY A 75 -4.74 -11.68 -11.28
CA GLY A 75 -4.00 -12.64 -12.11
C GLY A 75 -2.58 -12.26 -12.52
N GLY A 76 -2.11 -11.03 -12.30
CA GLY A 76 -0.67 -10.76 -12.40
C GLY A 76 -0.26 -9.29 -12.37
N LEU A 77 0.49 -8.90 -11.34
CA LEU A 77 1.38 -7.73 -11.40
C LEU A 77 2.83 -8.19 -11.24
N ARG A 78 3.65 -7.85 -12.25
CA ARG A 78 5.09 -8.12 -12.32
C ARG A 78 5.92 -6.82 -12.29
N SER A 79 5.43 -5.72 -11.71
CA SER A 79 6.13 -4.43 -11.82
C SER A 79 6.10 -3.60 -10.53
N THR A 80 7.23 -2.94 -10.29
CA THR A 80 7.61 -2.12 -9.13
C THR A 80 7.10 -0.67 -9.16
N ARG A 81 6.44 -0.25 -10.25
CA ARG A 81 6.01 1.15 -10.47
C ARG A 81 4.72 1.51 -9.74
N ALA A 82 4.62 2.76 -9.28
CA ALA A 82 3.40 3.38 -8.74
C ALA A 82 2.18 3.16 -9.63
N SER A 83 2.37 3.44 -10.92
CA SER A 83 1.35 3.30 -11.96
C SER A 83 0.75 1.90 -12.03
N SER A 84 1.51 0.87 -11.66
CA SER A 84 1.07 -0.52 -11.69
C SER A 84 0.16 -0.86 -10.50
N LEU A 85 0.23 -0.12 -9.39
CA LEU A 85 -0.65 -0.31 -8.23
C LEU A 85 -1.91 0.56 -8.30
N ILE A 86 -1.93 1.63 -9.09
CA ILE A 86 -3.09 2.52 -9.27
C ILE A 86 -4.39 1.73 -9.57
N PRO A 87 -4.42 0.79 -10.53
CA PRO A 87 -5.64 0.02 -10.82
C PRO A 87 -6.12 -0.83 -9.64
N ALA A 88 -5.24 -1.16 -8.68
CA ALA A 88 -5.60 -1.87 -7.47
C ALA A 88 -6.37 -0.95 -6.50
N PHE A 89 -5.82 0.24 -6.27
CA PHE A 89 -6.35 1.19 -5.30
C PHE A 89 -7.65 1.84 -5.77
N GLN A 90 -7.83 2.02 -7.08
CA GLN A 90 -9.09 2.47 -7.67
C GLN A 90 -10.29 1.57 -7.36
N LYS A 91 -10.05 0.30 -7.01
CA LYS A 91 -11.13 -0.62 -6.64
C LYS A 91 -11.66 -0.39 -5.23
N PHE A 92 -11.01 0.46 -4.43
CA PHE A 92 -11.46 0.82 -3.08
C PHE A 92 -12.08 2.22 -3.11
N PRO A 93 -13.41 2.35 -3.33
CA PRO A 93 -14.05 3.65 -3.49
C PRO A 93 -14.00 4.51 -2.21
N ASN A 94 -13.83 3.86 -1.06
CA ASN A 94 -13.79 4.54 0.24
C ASN A 94 -12.38 4.75 0.78
N LEU A 95 -11.32 4.41 0.02
CA LEU A 95 -9.95 4.50 0.50
C LEU A 95 -9.52 5.97 0.62
N VAL A 96 -9.29 6.39 1.87
CA VAL A 96 -8.90 7.76 2.23
C VAL A 96 -7.41 7.85 2.55
N ASP A 97 -6.87 6.84 3.23
CA ASP A 97 -5.48 6.81 3.70
C ASP A 97 -4.74 5.58 3.16
N LEU A 98 -3.63 5.82 2.48
CA LEU A 98 -2.77 4.78 1.93
C LEU A 98 -1.36 4.90 2.48
N THR A 99 -0.85 3.83 3.08
CA THR A 99 0.53 3.70 3.53
C THR A 99 1.25 2.61 2.76
N LEU A 100 2.42 2.97 2.18
CA LEU A 100 3.32 2.06 1.49
C LEU A 100 4.70 2.12 2.16
N ALA A 101 5.06 1.05 2.86
CA ALA A 101 6.33 0.92 3.55
C ALA A 101 7.27 -0.05 2.84
N ALA A 102 8.59 0.18 2.84
CA ALA A 102 9.58 -0.76 2.35
C ALA A 102 9.89 -1.84 3.39
N ASN A 103 10.00 -3.10 2.95
CA ASN A 103 10.54 -4.14 3.82
C ASN A 103 12.05 -3.93 4.03
N GLN A 104 12.45 -3.63 5.28
CA GLN A 104 13.84 -3.40 5.66
C GLN A 104 14.69 -4.68 5.71
N ALA A 105 14.07 -5.85 5.88
CA ALA A 105 14.77 -7.12 6.15
C ALA A 105 15.65 -7.66 5.00
N GLY A 106 15.70 -6.97 3.86
CA GLY A 106 16.53 -7.35 2.72
C GLY A 106 17.51 -6.28 2.25
N TYR A 107 17.59 -5.12 2.90
CA TYR A 107 18.51 -4.04 2.50
C TYR A 107 19.96 -4.32 2.92
N ASP A 108 20.62 -5.21 2.16
CA ASP A 108 22.08 -5.26 2.15
C ASP A 108 22.64 -3.88 1.77
N ARG A 109 23.47 -3.32 2.65
CA ARG A 109 24.09 -1.99 2.55
C ARG A 109 24.91 -1.78 1.26
N GLY A 110 25.16 -2.81 0.47
CA GLY A 110 25.95 -2.76 -0.77
C GLY A 110 25.18 -2.56 -2.08
N SER A 111 23.83 -2.62 -2.09
CA SER A 111 23.03 -2.64 -3.34
C SER A 111 22.26 -1.34 -3.62
N TYR A 112 22.77 -0.19 -3.15
CA TYR A 112 22.14 1.12 -3.34
C TYR A 112 22.09 1.63 -4.80
N SER A 113 22.75 0.95 -5.74
CA SER A 113 23.06 1.53 -7.06
C SER A 113 22.24 0.98 -8.24
N GLN A 114 21.61 -0.19 -8.17
CA GLN A 114 21.16 -0.87 -9.41
C GLN A 114 19.66 -0.93 -9.69
N ASN A 115 18.78 -0.60 -8.74
CA ASN A 115 17.32 -0.57 -8.97
C ASN A 115 16.71 0.82 -8.68
N ARG A 116 17.36 1.88 -9.20
CA ARG A 116 16.92 3.28 -9.01
C ARG A 116 15.65 3.63 -9.76
N GLU A 117 15.33 2.89 -10.82
CA GLU A 117 14.25 3.25 -11.73
C GLU A 117 12.90 2.70 -11.25
N ALA A 118 12.09 3.60 -10.70
CA ALA A 118 10.66 3.45 -10.47
C ALA A 118 10.23 2.56 -9.28
N HIS A 119 10.90 2.66 -8.14
CA HIS A 119 10.25 2.32 -6.88
C HIS A 119 9.28 3.46 -6.52
N LEU A 120 8.06 3.16 -6.06
CA LEU A 120 7.14 4.15 -5.48
C LEU A 120 7.81 5.04 -4.43
N LEU A 121 8.85 4.51 -3.78
CA LEU A 121 9.61 5.11 -2.69
C LEU A 121 10.98 5.65 -3.12
N SER A 122 11.28 5.72 -4.43
CA SER A 122 12.52 6.29 -4.98
C SER A 122 12.25 7.59 -5.78
N GLN A 123 13.36 8.29 -6.10
CA GLN A 123 13.61 9.66 -6.61
C GLN A 123 12.49 10.59 -7.15
N ASN A 124 11.28 10.11 -7.48
CA ASN A 124 10.14 10.92 -7.91
C ASN A 124 8.87 10.61 -7.09
N SER A 125 8.98 10.57 -5.76
CA SER A 125 7.85 10.28 -4.86
C SER A 125 6.69 11.27 -5.04
N GLU A 126 6.98 12.55 -5.27
CA GLU A 126 5.97 13.58 -5.58
C GLU A 126 5.19 13.27 -6.86
N VAL A 127 5.87 12.95 -7.97
CA VAL A 127 5.20 12.59 -9.24
C VAL A 127 4.31 11.37 -9.07
N ASN A 128 4.79 10.37 -8.32
CA ASN A 128 4.00 9.17 -8.00
C ASN A 128 2.80 9.51 -7.12
N ALA A 129 2.96 10.42 -6.15
CA ALA A 129 1.88 10.87 -5.28
C ALA A 129 0.81 11.62 -6.08
N VAL A 130 1.19 12.55 -6.97
CA VAL A 130 0.27 13.24 -7.87
C VAL A 130 -0.52 12.23 -8.71
N ALA A 131 0.16 11.26 -9.34
CA ALA A 131 -0.51 10.25 -10.16
C ALA A 131 -1.53 9.41 -9.36
N LEU A 132 -1.19 9.05 -8.11
CA LEU A 132 -2.09 8.35 -7.21
C LEU A 132 -3.31 9.21 -6.83
N PHE A 133 -3.12 10.46 -6.43
CA PHE A 133 -4.22 11.35 -6.06
C PHE A 133 -5.11 11.72 -7.24
N GLN A 134 -4.56 11.88 -8.44
CA GLN A 134 -5.35 12.10 -9.66
C GLN A 134 -6.22 10.87 -9.98
N SER A 135 -5.66 9.67 -9.80
CA SER A 135 -6.35 8.42 -10.15
C SER A 135 -7.33 7.94 -9.07
N CYS A 136 -7.06 8.28 -7.81
CA CYS A 136 -7.85 7.93 -6.63
C CYS A 136 -8.37 9.22 -5.96
N GLN A 137 -9.47 9.77 -6.47
CA GLN A 137 -9.99 11.08 -6.05
C GLN A 137 -10.36 11.16 -4.56
N HIS A 138 -10.76 10.03 -3.96
CA HIS A 138 -11.13 9.94 -2.54
C HIS A 138 -9.91 9.89 -1.59
N LEU A 139 -8.71 9.63 -2.13
CA LEU A 139 -7.50 9.54 -1.34
C LEU A 139 -7.11 10.94 -0.84
N LYS A 140 -6.98 11.07 0.48
CA LYS A 140 -6.62 12.31 1.19
C LYS A 140 -5.20 12.27 1.75
N LYS A 141 -4.66 11.08 1.99
CA LYS A 141 -3.32 10.92 2.56
C LYS A 141 -2.57 9.77 1.92
N LEU A 142 -1.32 10.03 1.56
CA LEU A 142 -0.37 9.02 1.10
C LEU A 142 0.88 9.08 1.97
N LEU A 143 1.22 7.98 2.64
CA LEU A 143 2.46 7.84 3.39
C LEU A 143 3.38 6.89 2.65
N LEU A 144 4.58 7.37 2.31
CA LEU A 144 5.65 6.60 1.70
C LEU A 144 6.78 6.46 2.71
N ASP A 145 7.08 5.24 3.14
CA ASP A 145 8.12 4.96 4.14
C ASP A 145 9.15 4.01 3.54
N ASN A 146 10.39 4.48 3.31
CA ASN A 146 11.45 3.62 2.78
C ASN A 146 12.38 3.06 3.87
N GLY A 147 12.05 3.27 5.14
CA GLY A 147 12.86 2.87 6.30
C GLY A 147 13.99 3.83 6.68
N PHE A 148 14.34 4.78 5.81
CA PHE A 148 15.32 5.84 6.07
C PHE A 148 14.66 7.23 6.08
N ARG A 149 13.60 7.36 5.29
CA ARG A 149 12.81 8.55 5.08
C ARG A 149 11.35 8.16 4.99
N ARG A 150 10.53 8.94 5.66
CA ARG A 150 9.08 8.90 5.56
C ARG A 150 8.60 10.23 4.98
N GLU A 151 7.77 10.13 3.95
CA GLU A 151 7.13 11.28 3.31
C GLU A 151 5.61 11.10 3.40
N THR A 152 4.94 12.06 4.01
CA THR A 152 3.48 12.14 4.03
C THR A 152 3.04 13.21 3.05
N PHE A 153 2.22 12.81 2.07
CA PHE A 153 1.65 13.69 1.07
C PHE A 153 0.16 13.88 1.35
N CYS A 154 -0.31 15.12 1.28
CA CYS A 154 -1.71 15.50 1.31
C CYS A 154 -2.01 16.37 0.08
N PRO A 155 -2.98 16.00 -0.77
CA PRO A 155 -3.27 16.75 -1.97
C PRO A 155 -4.07 18.01 -1.63
N ARG A 156 -3.70 19.12 -2.24
CA ARG A 156 -4.57 20.30 -2.37
C ARG A 156 -5.28 20.19 -3.70
N ARG A 157 -6.61 20.29 -3.67
CA ARG A 157 -7.45 20.11 -4.86
C ARG A 157 -8.25 21.36 -5.16
N GLN A 158 -8.48 21.60 -6.45
CA GLN A 158 -9.49 22.49 -6.96
C GLN A 158 -10.45 21.66 -7.82
N GLY A 159 -11.60 21.29 -7.26
CA GLY A 159 -12.44 20.24 -7.83
C GLY A 159 -11.72 18.89 -7.79
N ASP A 160 -11.64 18.22 -8.94
CA ASP A 160 -11.03 16.90 -9.07
C ASP A 160 -9.51 16.94 -9.30
N GLU A 161 -8.99 18.10 -9.69
CA GLU A 161 -7.59 18.28 -10.04
C GLU A 161 -6.72 18.51 -8.80
N VAL A 162 -5.56 17.86 -8.78
CA VAL A 162 -4.53 18.08 -7.75
C VAL A 162 -3.70 19.28 -8.18
N THR A 163 -3.85 20.40 -7.48
CA THR A 163 -3.17 21.66 -7.80
C THR A 163 -1.82 21.80 -7.10
N ASP A 164 -1.67 21.15 -5.94
CA ASP A 164 -0.46 21.24 -5.11
C ASP A 164 -0.40 20.04 -4.12
N LEU A 165 0.77 19.80 -3.52
CA LEU A 165 0.99 18.77 -2.51
C LEU A 165 1.59 19.39 -1.24
N ALA A 166 0.90 19.22 -0.12
CA ALA A 166 1.55 19.41 1.18
C ALA A 166 2.38 18.17 1.50
N VAL A 167 3.68 18.36 1.79
CA VAL A 167 4.63 17.28 2.05
C VAL A 167 5.27 17.45 3.42
N GLU A 168 5.09 16.46 4.28
CA GLU A 168 5.81 16.34 5.56
C GLU A 168 6.87 15.25 5.42
N THR A 169 8.13 15.61 5.68
CA THR A 169 9.26 14.66 5.61
C THR A 169 9.82 14.42 7.00
N GLU A 170 9.84 13.14 7.40
CA GLU A 170 10.57 12.67 8.57
C GLU A 170 11.78 11.86 8.09
N ASN A 171 12.98 12.29 8.49
CA ASN A 171 14.20 11.52 8.26
C ASN A 171 14.54 10.75 9.53
N TYR A 172 14.74 9.44 9.42
CA TYR A 172 15.28 8.65 10.53
C TYR A 172 16.74 9.03 10.70
N ARG A 173 17.03 9.95 11.64
CA ARG A 173 18.40 10.16 12.12
C ARG A 173 18.80 8.87 12.82
N GLY A 174 19.60 8.05 12.16
CA GLY A 174 20.31 6.98 12.84
C GLY A 174 21.07 7.60 14.01
N ILE A 175 20.66 7.28 15.23
CA ILE A 175 21.61 7.26 16.34
C ILE A 175 22.49 6.06 16.02
N TRP A 176 23.67 6.35 15.49
CA TRP A 176 24.74 5.38 15.32
C TRP A 176 25.49 5.23 16.64
#